data_AF-A0A3D5YIB6-F1
#
_entry.id   AF-A0A3D5YIB6-F1
#
_cell.length_a   1.000
_cell.length_b   1.000
_cell.length_c   1.000
_cell.angle_alpha   90.00
_cell.angle_beta   90.00
_cell.angle_gamma   90.00
#
_symmetry.space_group_name_H-M   'P 1'
#
loop_
_entity.id
_entity.type
_entity.pdbx_description
1 polymer ?
#
loop_
_entity_poly.entity_id
_entity_poly.type
_entity_poly.pdbx_seq_one_letter_code
_entity_poly.pdbx_strand_id
1 'polypeptide(L)' 'MDIKAFKETFDPILKDYVDIKTNQAKALLNDERLNSYIDYIQDFLFSGGKRIRPYVMRLTYR' A
#
# COMPACT_ATOMS: atom_id res chain seq x y z
N MET A 1 -16.38 8.59 -11.39
CA MET A 1 -15.76 7.78 -10.32
C MET A 1 -15.36 8.73 -9.22
N ASP A 2 -16.04 8.66 -8.09
CA ASP A 2 -15.70 9.44 -6.90
C ASP A 2 -14.49 8.85 -6.15
N ILE A 3 -14.07 9.52 -5.07
CA ILE A 3 -12.92 9.10 -4.27
C ILE A 3 -13.14 7.78 -3.51
N LYS A 4 -14.38 7.44 -3.14
CA LYS A 4 -14.69 6.18 -2.45
C LYS A 4 -14.56 5.00 -3.40
N ALA A 5 -15.20 5.09 -4.58
CA ALA A 5 -15.10 4.10 -5.64
C ALA A 5 -13.64 3.95 -6.13
N PHE A 6 -12.88 5.05 -6.17
CA PHE A 6 -11.44 4.98 -6.45
C PHE A 6 -10.68 4.19 -5.41
N LYS A 7 -10.92 4.46 -4.12
CA LYS A 7 -10.26 3.75 -3.03
C LYS A 7 -10.54 2.24 -3.11
N GLU A 8 -11.79 1.84 -3.37
CA GLU A 8 -12.17 0.43 -3.52
C GLU A 8 -11.45 -0.28 -4.68
N THR A 9 -11.16 0.44 -5.76
CA THR A 9 -10.43 -0.11 -6.91
C THR A 9 -8.91 -0.08 -6.68
N PHE A 10 -8.40 0.98 -6.05
CA PHE A 10 -6.98 1.24 -5.90
C PHE A 10 -6.33 0.45 -4.76
N ASP A 11 -7.03 0.27 -3.64
CA ASP A 11 -6.48 -0.40 -2.46
C ASP A 11 -6.09 -1.87 -2.74
N PRO A 12 -6.86 -2.69 -3.49
CA PRO A 12 -6.43 -4.04 -3.88
C PRO A 12 -5.14 -4.03 -4.73
N ILE A 13 -5.06 -3.14 -5.73
CA ILE A 13 -3.86 -3.01 -6.58
C ILE A 13 -2.63 -2.62 -5.75
N LEU A 14 -2.82 -1.68 -4.83
CA LEU A 14 -1.76 -1.26 -3.91
C LEU A 14 -1.34 -2.40 -2.98
N LYS A 15 -2.31 -3.17 -2.47
CA LYS A 15 -2.06 -4.32 -1.58
C LYS A 15 -1.22 -5.38 -2.28
N ASP A 16 -1.61 -5.81 -3.48
CA ASP A 16 -0.85 -6.81 -4.23
C ASP A 16 0.60 -6.36 -4.47
N TYR A 17 0.80 -5.09 -4.85
CA TYR A 17 2.14 -4.55 -5.05
C TYR A 17 2.97 -4.52 -3.75
N VAL A 18 2.37 -4.05 -2.66
CA VAL A 18 3.04 -3.95 -1.36
C VAL A 18 3.39 -5.33 -0.83
N ASP A 19 2.47 -6.29 -0.90
CA ASP A 19 2.68 -7.67 -0.42
C ASP A 19 3.86 -8.35 -1.16
N ILE A 20 3.96 -8.16 -2.49
CA ILE A 20 5.11 -8.64 -3.27
C ILE A 20 6.42 -8.01 -2.75
N LYS A 21 6.43 -6.70 -2.52
CA LYS A 21 7.62 -5.97 -2.10
C LYS A 21 8.04 -6.27 -0.66
N THR A 22 7.09 -6.42 0.26
CA THR A 22 7.39 -6.76 1.65
C THR A 22 7.91 -8.19 1.75
N ASN A 23 7.34 -9.15 1.00
CA ASN A 23 7.86 -10.51 0.95
C ASN A 23 9.29 -10.58 0.40
N GLN A 24 9.59 -9.82 -0.67
CA GLN A 24 10.95 -9.70 -1.20
C GLN A 24 11.92 -9.12 -0.16
N ALA A 25 11.52 -8.04 0.52
CA ALA A 25 12.35 -7.39 1.52
C ALA A 25 12.61 -8.29 2.73
N LYS A 26 11.59 -9.00 3.22
CA LYS A 26 11.71 -9.93 4.35
C LYS A 26 12.66 -11.08 4.05
N ALA A 27 12.58 -11.63 2.84
CA ALA A 27 13.48 -12.69 2.39
C ALA A 27 14.94 -12.22 2.29
N LEU A 28 15.17 -10.98 1.86
CA LEU A 28 16.52 -10.39 1.75
C LEU A 28 17.13 -10.06 3.11
N LEU A 29 16.33 -9.53 4.05
CA LEU A 29 16.81 -9.21 5.40
C LEU A 29 17.12 -10.47 6.21
N ASN A 30 16.25 -11.49 6.11
CA ASN A 30 16.38 -12.76 6.83
C ASN A 30 16.59 -12.57 8.36
N ASP A 31 15.97 -11.53 8.94
CA ASP A 31 16.02 -11.22 10.37
C ASP A 31 14.60 -10.93 10.88
N GLU A 32 14.15 -11.73 11.85
CA GLU A 32 12.78 -11.68 12.36
C GLU A 32 12.45 -10.36 13.06
N ARG A 33 13.41 -9.78 13.79
CA ARG A 33 13.22 -8.52 14.50
C ARG A 33 13.11 -7.36 13.51
N LEU A 34 13.95 -7.33 12.48
CA LEU A 34 13.87 -6.31 11.43
C LEU A 34 12.61 -6.46 10.58
N ASN A 35 12.16 -7.70 10.33
CA ASN A 35 10.93 -7.97 9.61
C ASN A 35 9.69 -7.42 10.31
N SER A 36 9.68 -7.36 11.65
CA SER A 36 8.56 -6.76 12.41
C SER A 36 8.31 -5.28 12.06
N TYR A 37 9.34 -4.52 11.69
CA TYR A 37 9.19 -3.14 11.23
C TYR A 37 8.51 -3.07 9.86
N ILE A 38 8.78 -4.04 8.99
CA ILE A 38 8.13 -4.15 7.67
C ILE A 38 6.64 -4.44 7.87
N ASP A 39 6.30 -5.37 8.77
CA ASP A 39 4.91 -5.67 9.14
C ASP A 39 4.17 -4.43 9.63
N TYR A 40 4.78 -3.70 10.56
CA TYR A 40 4.22 -2.45 11.06
C TYR A 40 3.95 -1.42 9.93
N ILE A 41 4.89 -1.24 9.01
CA ILE A 41 4.73 -0.29 7.89
C ILE A 41 3.59 -0.74 6.96
N GLN A 42 3.49 -2.04 6.68
CA GLN A 42 2.42 -2.61 5.87
C GLN A 42 1.06 -2.36 6.52
N ASP A 43 0.91 -2.67 7.81
CA ASP A 43 -0.33 -2.42 8.56
C ASP A 43 -0.68 -0.93 8.58
N PHE A 44 0.30 -0.06 8.85
CA PHE A 44 0.09 1.39 8.86
C PHE A 44 -0.44 1.90 7.51
N LEU A 45 0.11 1.41 6.40
CA LEU A 45 -0.29 1.82 5.05
C LEU A 45 -1.75 1.49 4.71
N PHE A 46 -2.31 0.43 5.31
CA PHE A 46 -3.71 -0.02 5.11
C PHE A 46 -4.66 0.29 6.28
N SER A 47 -4.14 0.75 7.42
CA SER A 47 -4.93 1.15 8.60
C SER A 47 -5.90 2.31 8.34
N GLY A 48 -5.78 3.00 7.19
CA GLY A 48 -6.72 4.03 6.80
C GLY A 48 -6.30 4.84 5.56
N GLY A 49 -6.68 6.11 5.57
CA GLY A 49 -6.35 7.06 4.51
C GLY A 49 -7.38 7.10 3.37
N LYS A 50 -7.75 8.33 3.01
CA LYS A 50 -8.73 8.62 1.94
C LYS A 50 -8.16 8.47 0.53
N ARG A 51 -6.84 8.24 0.38
CA ARG A 51 -6.13 8.17 -0.90
C ARG A 51 -6.29 9.44 -1.77
N ILE A 52 -6.40 10.61 -1.14
CA ILE A 52 -6.59 11.91 -1.83
C ILE A 52 -5.48 12.19 -2.84
N ARG A 53 -4.21 11.99 -2.46
CA ARG A 53 -3.07 12.28 -3.35
C ARG A 53 -3.10 11.48 -4.66
N PRO A 54 -3.16 10.13 -4.64
CA PRO A 54 -3.25 9.36 -5.89
C PRO A 54 -4.59 9.58 -6.62
N TYR A 55 -5.68 9.90 -5.90
CA TYR A 55 -6.95 10.28 -6.55
C TYR A 55 -6.81 11.57 -7.37
N VAL A 56 -6.21 12.63 -6.81
CA VAL A 56 -5.95 13.88 -7.52
C VAL A 56 -5.04 13.65 -8.73
N MET A 57 -3.99 12.83 -8.59
CA MET A 57 -3.11 12.47 -9.71
C MET A 57 -3.89 11.80 -10.86
N ARG A 58 -4.83 10.91 -10.54
CA ARG A 58 -5.71 10.30 -11.55
C ARG A 58 -6.62 11.32 -12.22
N LEU A 59 -7.11 12.32 -11.49
CA LEU A 59 -7.94 13.37 -12.06
C LEU A 59 -7.15 14.25 -13.02
N THR A 60 -5.86 14.52 -12.75
CA THR A 60 -5.01 15.33 -13.64
C THR A 60 -4.48 14.57 -14.85
N TYR A 61 -4.39 13.25 -14.78
CA TYR A 61 -3.98 12.40 -15.91
C TYR A 61 -5.08 12.23 -16.97
N ARG A 62 -6.34 12.48 -16.59
CA ARG A 62 -7.50 12.45 -17.48
C ARG A 62 -7.66 13.76 -18.23
#